data_AF-A0A0E3YW94-F1
#
_entry.id   AF-A0A0E3YW94-F1
#
_cell.length_a   1.000
_cell.length_b   1.000
_cell.length_c   1.000
_cell.angle_alpha   90.00
_cell.angle_beta   90.00
_cell.angle_gamma   90.00
#
_symmetry.space_group_name_H-M   'P 1'
#
loop_
_entity.id
_entity.type
_entity.pdbx_description
1 polymer ?
#
loop_
_entity_poly.entity_id
_entity_poly.type
_entity_poly.pdbx_seq_one_letter_code
_entity_poly.pdbx_strand_id
1 'polypeptide(L)'
;MVLFGPESTGKSTLAERLAARFSAPWSPEYVREYWDTHGGVITAADLDAIGRGQVAGEERAVRFATASGAPVVFHDTDLLTCLIWDDLLFPGASPPWVRTEAERRARAMDLYLFCDTDMPWAADPQRCFPDAEGRAMCRRLWLETLERLGLRWVEVSGDWPQREMRAVAAVEAHLKR
;
A
#
# COMPACT_ATOMS: atom_id res chain seq x y z
N MET A 1 2.72 3.95 9.16
CA MET A 1 2.35 4.76 7.98
C MET A 1 2.27 3.88 6.76
N VAL A 2 1.35 4.14 5.83
CA VAL A 2 1.12 3.27 4.66
C VAL A 2 1.47 4.00 3.36
N LEU A 3 2.22 3.34 2.48
CA LEU A 3 2.38 3.76 1.09
C LEU A 3 1.21 3.18 0.31
N PHE A 4 0.37 4.06 -0.22
CA PHE A 4 -0.95 3.70 -0.70
C PHE A 4 -1.17 4.25 -2.09
N GLY A 5 -1.77 3.46 -2.97
CA GLY A 5 -2.01 3.87 -4.35
C GLY A 5 -2.05 2.69 -5.31
N PRO A 6 -2.54 2.90 -6.53
CA PRO A 6 -2.58 1.88 -7.57
C PRO A 6 -1.19 1.34 -7.93
N GLU A 7 -1.17 0.34 -8.79
CA GLU A 7 0.05 -0.18 -9.42
C GLU A 7 0.84 0.89 -10.19
N SER A 8 2.15 0.67 -10.36
CA SER A 8 3.04 1.58 -11.10
C SER A 8 3.14 3.02 -10.56
N THR A 9 2.97 3.22 -9.24
CA THR A 9 3.03 4.54 -8.59
C THR A 9 4.25 4.75 -7.68
N GLY A 10 5.20 3.81 -7.66
CA GLY A 10 6.47 3.96 -6.94
C GLY A 10 6.44 3.65 -5.44
N LYS A 11 5.37 3.01 -4.94
CA LYS A 11 5.18 2.68 -3.52
C LYS A 11 6.36 1.94 -2.91
N SER A 12 6.78 0.82 -3.50
CA SER A 12 7.85 -0.04 -2.99
C SER A 12 9.18 0.72 -2.86
N THR A 13 9.58 1.43 -3.91
CA THR A 13 10.79 2.25 -3.90
C THR A 13 10.71 3.37 -2.85
N LEU A 14 9.55 4.02 -2.71
CA LEU A 14 9.37 5.07 -1.72
C LEU A 14 9.40 4.51 -0.29
N ALA A 15 8.78 3.35 -0.06
CA ALA A 15 8.78 2.65 1.23
C ALA A 15 10.20 2.32 1.69
N GLU A 16 11.00 1.73 0.80
CA GLU A 16 12.39 1.38 1.05
C GLU A 16 13.23 2.63 1.35
N ARG A 17 13.09 3.70 0.56
CA ARG A 17 13.82 4.96 0.78
C ARG A 17 13.47 5.62 2.11
N LEU A 18 12.19 5.67 2.45
CA LEU A 18 11.75 6.23 3.74
C LEU A 18 12.25 5.36 4.90
N ALA A 19 12.15 4.04 4.80
CA ALA A 19 12.67 3.12 5.80
C ALA A 19 14.17 3.34 6.03
N ALA A 20 14.97 3.44 4.96
CA ALA A 20 16.39 3.74 5.05
C ALA A 20 16.67 5.10 5.69
N ARG A 21 15.95 6.16 5.26
CA ARG A 21 16.14 7.52 5.77
C ARG A 21 15.82 7.64 7.26
N PHE A 22 14.74 7.02 7.72
CA PHE A 22 14.27 7.12 9.10
C PHE A 22 14.82 5.99 10.00
N SER A 23 15.70 5.13 9.48
CA SER A 23 16.21 3.95 10.19
C SER A 23 15.07 3.12 10.79
N ALA A 24 14.05 2.89 9.98
CA ALA A 24 12.78 2.31 10.37
C ALA A 24 12.52 1.01 9.61
N PRO A 25 11.81 0.03 10.20
CA PRO A 25 11.38 -1.15 9.45
C PRO A 25 10.26 -0.81 8.46
N TRP A 26 10.11 -1.71 7.47
CA TRP A 26 8.98 -1.69 6.56
C TRP A 26 8.53 -3.10 6.17
N SER A 27 7.30 -3.22 5.67
CA SER A 27 6.78 -4.46 5.07
C SER A 27 6.59 -4.29 3.56
N PRO A 28 6.97 -5.29 2.73
CA PRO A 28 6.71 -5.27 1.29
C PRO A 28 5.27 -5.70 0.94
N GLU A 29 4.84 -5.36 -0.28
CA GLU A 29 3.56 -5.80 -0.86
C GLU A 29 3.58 -7.33 -1.03
N TYR A 30 2.84 -8.06 -0.20
CA TYR A 30 2.95 -9.53 -0.10
C TYR A 30 2.52 -10.24 -1.39
N VAL A 31 1.58 -9.67 -2.14
CA VAL A 31 1.11 -10.27 -3.39
C VAL A 31 2.21 -10.38 -4.46
N ARG A 32 3.28 -9.58 -4.36
CA ARG A 32 4.48 -9.70 -5.21
C ARG A 32 5.22 -11.01 -4.94
N GLU A 33 5.50 -11.27 -3.66
CA GLU A 33 6.13 -12.52 -3.21
C GLU A 33 5.24 -13.73 -3.52
N TYR A 34 3.93 -13.60 -3.29
CA TYR A 34 2.98 -14.67 -3.59
C TYR A 34 2.99 -15.02 -5.08
N TRP A 35 2.90 -14.01 -5.95
CA TRP A 35 2.94 -14.18 -7.41
C TRP A 35 4.19 -14.92 -7.88
N ASP A 36 5.37 -14.49 -7.42
CA ASP A 36 6.65 -15.09 -7.82
C ASP A 36 6.76 -16.55 -7.36
N THR A 37 6.25 -16.86 -6.17
CA THR A 37 6.31 -18.21 -5.59
C THR A 37 5.22 -19.16 -6.11
N HIS A 38 4.17 -18.63 -6.74
CA HIS A 38 3.01 -19.40 -7.24
C HIS A 38 2.89 -19.36 -8.78
N GLY A 39 4.01 -19.16 -9.48
CA GLY A 39 4.08 -19.29 -10.94
C GLY A 39 3.37 -18.17 -11.71
N GLY A 40 3.19 -17.02 -11.09
CA GLY A 40 2.62 -15.84 -11.72
C GLY A 40 1.12 -15.92 -12.02
N VAL A 41 0.37 -16.65 -11.20
CA VAL A 41 -1.08 -16.76 -11.33
C VAL A 41 -1.72 -16.50 -9.97
N ILE A 42 -2.75 -15.66 -9.95
CA ILE A 42 -3.60 -15.43 -8.77
C ILE A 42 -5.04 -15.77 -9.17
N THR A 43 -5.70 -16.52 -8.30
CA THR A 43 -7.10 -16.91 -8.40
C THR A 43 -7.87 -16.46 -7.17
N ALA A 44 -9.20 -16.53 -7.24
CA ALA A 44 -10.07 -16.25 -6.11
C ALA A 44 -9.77 -17.13 -4.87
N ALA A 45 -9.20 -18.33 -5.05
CA ALA A 45 -8.85 -19.22 -3.95
C ALA A 45 -7.62 -18.73 -3.15
N ASP A 46 -6.81 -17.84 -3.75
CA ASP A 46 -5.57 -17.34 -3.17
C ASP A 46 -5.78 -16.12 -2.26
N LEU A 47 -6.93 -15.44 -2.37
CA LEU A 47 -7.19 -14.15 -1.71
C LEU A 47 -7.09 -14.24 -0.18
N ASP A 48 -7.51 -15.34 0.43
CA ASP A 48 -7.35 -15.56 1.88
C ASP A 48 -5.86 -15.64 2.28
N ALA A 49 -5.06 -16.39 1.52
CA ALA A 49 -3.63 -16.52 1.78
C ALA A 49 -2.89 -15.20 1.58
N ILE A 50 -3.22 -14.47 0.50
CA ILE A 50 -2.64 -13.16 0.19
C ILE A 50 -2.96 -12.16 1.31
N GLY A 51 -4.24 -12.05 1.71
CA GLY A 51 -4.65 -11.15 2.79
C GLY A 51 -3.95 -11.47 4.11
N ARG A 52 -3.86 -12.75 4.48
CA ARG A 52 -3.15 -13.16 5.71
C ARG A 52 -1.66 -12.88 5.65
N GLY A 53 -1.04 -13.09 4.50
CA GLY A 53 0.37 -12.80 4.30
C GLY A 53 0.68 -11.31 4.42
N GLN A 54 -0.17 -10.45 3.85
CA GLN A 54 -0.07 -9.00 4.00
C GLN A 54 -0.15 -8.60 5.47
N VAL A 55 -1.18 -9.05 6.20
CA VAL A 55 -1.33 -8.80 7.65
C VAL A 55 -0.11 -9.27 8.43
N ALA A 56 0.37 -10.49 8.16
CA ALA A 56 1.52 -11.03 8.85
C ALA A 56 2.80 -10.21 8.59
N GLY A 57 2.97 -9.69 7.37
CA GLY A 57 4.06 -8.78 7.00
C GLY A 57 4.00 -7.46 7.77
N GLU A 58 2.82 -6.83 7.78
CA GLU A 58 2.57 -5.60 8.55
C GLU A 58 2.90 -5.80 10.04
N GLU A 59 2.38 -6.86 10.66
CA GLU A 59 2.58 -7.11 12.08
C GLU A 59 4.04 -7.46 12.42
N ARG A 60 4.77 -8.13 11.53
CA ARG A 60 6.22 -8.35 11.70
C ARG A 60 6.96 -7.02 11.74
N ALA A 61 6.66 -6.11 10.82
CA ALA A 61 7.31 -4.81 10.77
C ALA A 61 6.98 -3.96 12.01
N VAL A 62 5.73 -3.98 12.49
CA VAL A 62 5.32 -3.32 13.75
C VAL A 62 6.08 -3.90 14.94
N ARG A 63 6.12 -5.23 15.09
CA ARG A 63 6.85 -5.88 16.20
C ARG A 63 8.33 -5.52 16.19
N PHE A 64 8.95 -5.48 15.01
CA PHE A 64 10.34 -5.07 14.89
C PHE A 64 10.52 -3.61 15.30
N ALA A 65 9.65 -2.70 14.86
CA ALA A 65 9.69 -1.28 15.23
C ALA A 65 9.61 -1.10 16.75
N THR A 66 8.69 -1.80 17.41
CA THR A 66 8.55 -1.79 18.87
C THR A 66 9.81 -2.32 19.56
N ALA A 67 10.38 -3.43 19.08
CA ALA A 67 11.55 -4.03 19.68
C ALA A 67 12.83 -3.18 19.49
N SER A 68 12.95 -2.47 18.37
CA SER A 68 14.09 -1.61 18.07
C SER A 68 13.92 -0.16 18.56
N GLY A 69 12.73 0.20 19.06
CA GLY A 69 12.40 1.57 19.44
C GLY A 69 12.32 2.53 18.24
N ALA A 70 12.05 2.02 17.04
CA ALA A 70 11.90 2.85 15.85
C ALA A 70 10.67 3.78 15.99
N PRO A 71 10.79 5.08 15.67
CA PRO A 71 9.71 6.05 15.85
C PRO A 71 8.58 5.89 14.81
N VAL A 72 8.82 5.11 13.76
CA VAL A 72 7.88 4.91 12.65
C VAL A 72 8.10 3.52 12.04
N VAL A 73 7.05 3.01 11.39
CA VAL A 73 7.07 1.83 10.52
C VAL A 73 6.34 2.16 9.22
N PHE A 74 6.85 1.65 8.11
CA PHE A 74 6.26 1.85 6.78
C PHE A 74 5.66 0.56 6.22
N HIS A 75 4.51 0.65 5.56
CA HIS A 75 3.87 -0.50 4.92
C HIS A 75 3.72 -0.25 3.43
N ASP A 76 4.44 -1.01 2.62
CA ASP A 76 4.11 -1.21 1.22
C ASP A 76 3.21 -2.44 1.08
N THR A 77 2.16 -2.26 0.33
CA THR A 77 0.94 -1.63 0.85
C THR A 77 0.34 -2.18 2.18
N ASP A 78 -0.98 -2.17 2.35
CA ASP A 78 -1.70 -2.73 3.51
C ASP A 78 -2.90 -3.59 3.07
N LEU A 79 -3.55 -4.26 4.04
CA LEU A 79 -4.73 -5.10 3.77
C LEU A 79 -5.89 -4.34 3.08
N LEU A 80 -5.99 -3.01 3.25
CA LEU A 80 -6.98 -2.21 2.55
C LEU A 80 -6.76 -2.23 1.03
N THR A 81 -5.52 -2.21 0.56
CA THR A 81 -5.22 -2.40 -0.86
C THR A 81 -5.59 -3.81 -1.34
N CYS A 82 -5.40 -4.86 -0.54
CA CYS A 82 -5.88 -6.20 -0.89
C CYS A 82 -7.40 -6.19 -1.11
N LEU A 83 -8.17 -5.60 -0.19
CA LEU A 83 -9.62 -5.48 -0.33
C LEU A 83 -10.04 -4.79 -1.64
N ILE A 84 -9.36 -3.70 -2.01
CA ILE A 84 -9.69 -2.97 -3.24
C ILE A 84 -9.40 -3.84 -4.47
N TRP A 85 -8.27 -4.55 -4.50
CA TRP A 85 -7.96 -5.46 -5.59
C TRP A 85 -8.90 -6.65 -5.66
N ASP A 86 -9.29 -7.23 -4.52
CA ASP A 86 -10.28 -8.30 -4.46
C ASP A 86 -11.60 -7.83 -5.09
N ASP A 87 -12.10 -6.66 -4.69
CA ASP A 87 -13.36 -6.10 -5.19
C ASP A 87 -13.29 -5.77 -6.70
N LEU A 88 -12.12 -5.37 -7.20
CA LEU A 88 -11.92 -4.96 -8.59
C LEU A 88 -11.70 -6.14 -9.54
N LEU A 89 -10.90 -7.13 -9.14
CA LEU A 89 -10.47 -8.25 -10.00
C LEU A 89 -11.30 -9.52 -9.76
N PHE A 90 -11.86 -9.69 -8.56
CA PHE A 90 -12.60 -10.89 -8.14
C PHE A 90 -13.91 -10.51 -7.42
N PRO A 91 -14.83 -9.80 -8.11
CA PRO A 91 -16.03 -9.25 -7.47
C PRO A 91 -16.85 -10.34 -6.77
N GLY A 92 -17.06 -10.16 -5.47
CA GLY A 92 -17.81 -11.09 -4.61
C GLY A 92 -16.99 -12.26 -4.05
N ALA A 93 -15.69 -12.36 -4.35
CA ALA A 93 -14.82 -13.44 -3.86
C ALA A 93 -13.96 -13.06 -2.64
N SER A 94 -13.88 -11.77 -2.27
CA SER A 94 -13.10 -11.34 -1.11
C SER A 94 -13.51 -12.12 0.15
N PRO A 95 -12.57 -12.74 0.89
CA PRO A 95 -12.91 -13.48 2.09
C PRO A 95 -13.65 -12.58 3.11
N PRO A 96 -14.70 -13.07 3.81
CA PRO A 96 -15.53 -12.22 4.67
C PRO A 96 -14.77 -11.46 5.76
N TRP A 97 -13.66 -12.01 6.24
CA TRP A 97 -12.84 -11.37 7.27
C TRP A 97 -12.04 -10.17 6.73
N VAL A 98 -11.67 -10.17 5.44
CA VAL A 98 -10.79 -9.15 4.84
C VAL A 98 -11.41 -7.78 4.94
N ARG A 99 -12.70 -7.62 4.59
CA ARG A 99 -13.36 -6.30 4.64
C ARG A 99 -13.37 -5.70 6.03
N THR A 100 -13.82 -6.46 7.03
CA THR A 100 -13.90 -5.98 8.42
C THR A 100 -12.52 -5.69 8.99
N GLU A 101 -11.55 -6.57 8.74
CA GLU A 101 -10.20 -6.39 9.27
C GLU A 101 -9.45 -5.26 8.56
N ALA A 102 -9.58 -5.13 7.24
CA ALA A 102 -8.98 -4.05 6.46
C ALA A 102 -9.43 -2.68 6.98
N GLU A 103 -10.74 -2.46 7.14
CA GLU A 103 -11.24 -1.18 7.63
C GLU A 103 -10.83 -0.91 9.09
N ARG A 104 -10.82 -1.94 9.94
CA ARG A 104 -10.37 -1.83 11.34
C ARG A 104 -8.89 -1.44 11.43
N ARG A 105 -8.02 -2.13 10.70
CA ARG A 105 -6.58 -1.85 10.65
C ARG A 105 -6.31 -0.49 10.02
N ALA A 106 -7.05 -0.15 8.97
CA ALA A 106 -6.86 1.10 8.27
C ALA A 106 -7.10 2.32 9.17
N ARG A 107 -8.12 2.24 10.04
CA ARG A 107 -8.42 3.27 11.06
C ARG A 107 -7.38 3.37 12.17
N ALA A 108 -6.56 2.34 12.35
CA ALA A 108 -5.46 2.34 13.31
C ALA A 108 -4.15 2.89 12.71
N MET A 109 -4.12 3.20 11.39
CA MET A 109 -2.95 3.80 10.75
C MET A 109 -2.94 5.32 10.91
N ASP A 110 -1.77 5.88 11.23
CA ASP A 110 -1.65 7.30 11.52
C ASP A 110 -1.69 8.21 10.30
N LEU A 111 -1.19 7.72 9.16
CA LEU A 111 -1.05 8.47 7.92
C LEU A 111 -0.89 7.53 6.71
N TYR A 112 -1.63 7.86 5.65
CA TYR A 112 -1.47 7.31 4.30
C TYR A 112 -0.71 8.30 3.42
N LEU A 113 0.29 7.81 2.72
CA LEU A 113 0.99 8.54 1.67
C LEU A 113 0.42 8.04 0.33
N PHE A 114 -0.47 8.84 -0.26
CA PHE A 114 -1.14 8.48 -1.51
C PHE A 114 -0.23 8.75 -2.70
N CYS A 115 0.39 7.71 -3.24
CA CYS A 115 1.25 7.75 -4.41
C CYS A 115 0.40 7.85 -5.69
N ASP A 116 0.44 9.01 -6.36
CA ASP A 116 -0.40 9.29 -7.51
C ASP A 116 0.06 8.53 -8.79
N THR A 117 -0.81 8.48 -9.81
CA THR A 117 -0.61 7.84 -11.12
C THR A 117 0.00 8.79 -12.16
N ASP A 118 0.68 9.86 -11.76
CA ASP A 118 1.31 10.82 -12.67
C ASP A 118 2.71 10.41 -13.15
N MET A 119 3.27 9.30 -12.64
CA MET A 119 4.47 8.68 -13.21
C MET A 119 4.18 7.93 -14.52
N PRO A 120 5.19 7.76 -15.40
CA PRO A 120 5.09 6.85 -16.54
C PRO A 120 4.74 5.43 -16.09
N TRP A 121 3.94 4.76 -16.92
CA TRP A 121 3.68 3.34 -16.73
C TRP A 121 4.96 2.53 -16.95
N ALA A 122 5.27 1.62 -16.03
CA ALA A 122 6.27 0.58 -16.26
C ALA A 122 5.59 -0.76 -16.55
N ALA A 123 6.04 -1.47 -17.58
CA ALA A 123 5.50 -2.79 -17.90
C ALA A 123 5.94 -3.81 -16.85
N ASP A 124 5.02 -4.67 -16.43
CA ASP A 124 5.23 -5.71 -15.42
C ASP A 124 4.10 -6.74 -15.57
N PRO A 125 4.37 -8.05 -15.49
CA PRO A 125 3.40 -9.09 -15.81
C PRO A 125 2.24 -9.18 -14.80
N GLN A 126 2.39 -8.62 -13.60
CA GLN A 126 1.33 -8.60 -12.59
C GLN A 126 0.35 -7.44 -12.83
N ARG A 127 0.68 -6.49 -13.71
CA ARG A 127 -0.07 -5.24 -13.82
C ARG A 127 -1.27 -5.31 -14.76
N CYS A 128 -2.36 -4.70 -14.35
CA CYS A 128 -3.68 -4.94 -14.93
C CYS A 128 -4.22 -3.79 -15.79
N PHE A 129 -3.95 -2.53 -15.42
CA PHE A 129 -4.60 -1.35 -15.98
C PHE A 129 -3.57 -0.35 -16.57
N PRO A 130 -2.95 -0.66 -17.73
CA PRO A 130 -1.87 0.15 -18.30
C PRO A 130 -2.34 1.45 -18.96
N ASP A 131 -3.58 1.50 -19.44
CA ASP A 131 -4.11 2.64 -20.19
C ASP A 131 -4.56 3.80 -19.28
N ALA A 132 -4.74 4.97 -19.88
CA ALA A 132 -5.06 6.19 -19.14
C ALA A 132 -6.42 6.11 -18.41
N GLU A 133 -7.40 5.38 -18.96
CA GLU A 133 -8.74 5.26 -18.36
C GLU A 133 -8.70 4.36 -17.14
N GLY A 134 -8.07 3.18 -17.24
CA GLY A 134 -7.87 2.26 -16.14
C GLY A 134 -7.04 2.88 -15.01
N ARG A 135 -5.98 3.63 -15.34
CA ARG A 135 -5.19 4.36 -14.34
C ARG A 135 -6.01 5.43 -13.63
N ALA A 136 -6.83 6.20 -14.36
CA ALA A 136 -7.72 7.20 -13.77
C ALA A 136 -8.80 6.56 -12.88
N MET A 137 -9.36 5.42 -13.30
CA MET A 137 -10.31 4.63 -12.51
C MET A 137 -9.68 4.17 -11.19
N CYS A 138 -8.50 3.53 -11.24
CA CYS A 138 -7.80 3.06 -10.04
C CYS A 138 -7.45 4.24 -9.11
N ARG A 139 -6.95 5.35 -9.65
CA ARG A 139 -6.68 6.56 -8.87
C ARG A 139 -7.91 7.03 -8.10
N ARG A 140 -9.06 7.13 -8.78
CA ARG A 140 -10.34 7.54 -8.18
C ARG A 140 -10.77 6.57 -7.09
N LEU A 141 -10.74 5.26 -7.34
CA LEU A 141 -11.17 4.23 -6.38
C LEU A 141 -10.34 4.26 -5.09
N TRP A 142 -9.02 4.46 -5.19
CA TRP A 142 -8.14 4.58 -4.01
C TRP A 142 -8.46 5.85 -3.21
N LEU A 143 -8.63 6.99 -3.86
CA LEU A 143 -8.97 8.25 -3.18
C LEU A 143 -10.34 8.20 -2.52
N GLU A 144 -11.36 7.73 -3.23
CA GLU A 144 -12.71 7.55 -2.68
C GLU A 144 -12.69 6.62 -1.46
N THR A 145 -11.82 5.60 -1.45
CA THR A 145 -11.66 4.71 -0.29
C THR A 145 -11.08 5.44 0.92
N LEU A 146 -10.04 6.26 0.73
CA LEU A 146 -9.46 7.09 1.79
C LEU A 146 -10.51 8.06 2.36
N GLU A 147 -11.25 8.74 1.49
CA GLU A 147 -12.29 9.72 1.85
C GLU A 147 -13.47 9.07 2.58
N ARG A 148 -14.02 7.98 2.03
CA ARG A 148 -15.14 7.21 2.61
C ARG A 148 -14.81 6.74 4.02
N LEU A 149 -13.58 6.30 4.25
CA LEU A 149 -13.14 5.83 5.56
C LEU A 149 -12.69 6.97 6.49
N GLY A 150 -12.59 8.21 6.00
CA GLY A 150 -12.12 9.36 6.77
C GLY A 150 -10.66 9.22 7.21
N LEU A 151 -9.84 8.55 6.39
CA LEU A 151 -8.45 8.28 6.71
C LEU A 151 -7.61 9.54 6.50
N ARG A 152 -6.58 9.71 7.33
CA ARG A 152 -5.63 10.81 7.15
C ARG A 152 -4.67 10.48 6.01
N TRP A 153 -4.57 11.35 5.01
CA TRP A 153 -3.66 11.13 3.90
C TRP A 153 -3.00 12.41 3.39
N VAL A 154 -1.88 12.22 2.68
CA VAL A 154 -1.15 13.28 1.95
C VAL A 154 -0.85 12.76 0.55
N GLU A 155 -1.07 13.60 -0.46
CA GLU A 155 -0.74 13.28 -1.86
C GLU A 155 0.78 13.32 -2.11
N VAL A 156 1.28 12.28 -2.76
CA VAL A 156 2.66 12.12 -3.23
C VAL A 156 2.64 12.02 -4.75
N SER A 157 2.89 13.16 -5.39
CA SER A 157 2.88 13.36 -6.84
C SER A 157 4.14 14.11 -7.31
N GLY A 158 4.38 14.09 -8.60
CA GLY A 158 5.52 14.69 -9.29
C GLY A 158 6.56 13.67 -9.73
N ASP A 159 7.73 14.18 -10.10
CA ASP A 159 8.91 13.36 -10.33
C ASP A 159 9.49 12.77 -9.03
N TRP A 160 10.52 11.93 -9.14
CA TRP A 160 11.11 11.26 -7.98
C TRP A 160 11.59 12.22 -6.87
N PRO A 161 12.36 13.29 -7.17
CA PRO A 161 12.73 14.29 -6.17
C PRO A 161 11.51 14.92 -5.46
N GLN A 162 10.47 15.30 -6.21
CA GLN A 162 9.28 15.92 -5.64
C GLN A 162 8.51 14.96 -4.73
N ARG A 163 8.34 13.70 -5.16
CA ARG A 163 7.67 12.66 -4.38
C ARG A 163 8.38 12.37 -3.08
N GLU A 164 9.69 12.18 -3.14
CA GLU A 164 10.51 11.92 -1.96
C GLU A 164 10.46 13.10 -0.99
N MET A 165 10.60 14.33 -1.49
CA MET A 165 10.47 15.54 -0.67
C MET A 165 9.10 15.62 0.03
N ARG A 166 7.99 15.42 -0.69
CA ARG A 166 6.63 15.47 -0.13
C ARG A 166 6.42 14.40 0.94
N ALA A 167 6.83 13.17 0.65
CA ALA A 167 6.70 12.06 1.59
C ALA A 167 7.52 12.30 2.86
N VAL A 168 8.79 12.71 2.73
CA VAL A 168 9.65 13.04 3.88
C VAL A 168 9.04 14.16 4.72
N ALA A 169 8.57 15.24 4.08
CA ALA A 169 7.95 16.35 4.79
C ALA A 169 6.69 15.91 5.56
N ALA A 170 5.88 15.02 4.98
CA ALA A 170 4.69 14.48 5.63
C ALA A 170 5.05 13.60 6.85
N VAL A 171 6.07 12.75 6.73
CA VAL A 171 6.57 11.92 7.84
C VAL A 171 7.11 12.80 8.97
N GLU A 172 7.98 13.76 8.66
CA GLU A 172 8.58 14.66 9.66
C GLU A 172 7.52 15.53 10.35
N ALA A 173 6.52 16.02 9.60
CA ALA A 173 5.42 16.80 10.17
C ALA A 173 4.49 15.96 11.05
N HIS A 174 4.42 14.64 10.84
CA HIS A 174 3.66 13.74 11.69
C HIS A 174 4.42 13.42 12.98
N LEU A 175 5.72 13.10 12.88
CA LEU A 175 6.56 12.75 14.04
C LEU A 175 6.84 13.91 15.02
N LYS A 176 6.61 15.16 14.60
CA LYS A 176 6.74 16.35 15.45
C LYS A 176 5.47 16.67 16.27
N ARG A 177 4.37 15.96 16.05
CA ARG A 177 3.09 16.15 16.76
C ARG A 177 3.10 15.43 18.09
#